data_AF-A0A352HRI6-F1
#
_entry.id   AF-A0A352HRI6-F1
#
_cell.length_a   1.000
_cell.length_b   1.000
_cell.length_c   1.000
_cell.angle_alpha   90.00
_cell.angle_beta   90.00
_cell.angle_gamma   90.00
#
_symmetry.space_group_name_H-M   'P 1'
#
loop_
_entity.id
_entity.type
_entity.pdbx_description
1 polymer ?
#
loop_
_entity_poly.entity_id
_entity_poly.type
_entity_poly.pdbx_seq_one_letter_code
_entity_poly.pdbx_strand_id
1 'polypeptide(L)'
;MDAKANPNMSFSASVNFATSGYTRNDLNSYYNNSFTENTKSSTVNMTYRFPGTKWSISTTANISQRTQDSTLSVSFPNLTVTMSQTAPFKRKRSVGGERWYEKIKLSYNGQFQNSLTAQQDVFFKKSLIKDWRNGMKHSVPVTATFSLFKYINISPQISINDRMYTSKIRRQWDTQASREVADTTYGFYNIFDFNASISLDTKVYGFWKPLKIFGDKVQMIRHVLTPTL
;
A
#
# COMPACT_ATOMS: atom_id res chain seq x y z
N MET A 1 -5.50 16.11 14.27
CA MET A 1 -5.55 17.54 13.87
C MET A 1 -6.92 17.83 13.29
N ASP A 2 -7.48 19.02 13.56
CA ASP A 2 -8.77 19.42 13.02
C ASP A 2 -8.71 19.45 11.48
N ALA A 3 -9.59 18.68 10.82
CA ALA A 3 -9.67 18.62 9.37
C ALA A 3 -10.05 19.97 8.73
N LYS A 4 -10.57 20.91 9.54
CA LYS A 4 -10.87 22.28 9.10
C LYS A 4 -9.64 23.19 9.02
N ALA A 5 -8.58 22.91 9.76
CA ALA A 5 -7.39 23.77 9.81
C ALA A 5 -6.41 23.52 8.65
N ASN A 6 -6.36 22.30 8.10
CA ASN A 6 -5.60 22.01 6.91
C ASN A 6 -6.24 20.85 6.10
N PRO A 7 -7.08 21.13 5.08
CA PRO A 7 -7.76 20.09 4.32
C PRO A 7 -6.80 19.20 3.50
N ASN A 8 -5.56 19.64 3.35
CA ASN A 8 -4.51 18.94 2.60
C ASN A 8 -3.60 18.10 3.50
N MET A 9 -3.75 18.17 4.82
CA MET A 9 -2.93 17.43 5.77
C MET A 9 -3.80 16.67 6.77
N SER A 10 -3.67 15.36 6.83
CA SER A 10 -4.28 14.55 7.88
C SER A 10 -3.20 13.99 8.80
N PHE A 11 -3.45 14.07 10.11
CA PHE A 11 -2.59 13.50 11.14
C PHE A 11 -3.45 12.69 12.11
N SER A 12 -3.10 11.43 12.28
CA SER A 12 -3.72 10.52 13.25
C SER A 12 -2.63 9.83 14.07
N ALA A 13 -2.84 9.75 15.38
CA ALA A 13 -1.99 9.01 16.28
C ALA A 13 -2.87 8.08 17.12
N SER A 14 -2.50 6.81 17.16
CA SER A 14 -3.07 5.81 18.06
C SER A 14 -1.92 5.29 18.91
N VAL A 15 -1.85 5.77 20.14
CA VAL A 15 -0.76 5.46 21.07
C VAL A 15 -1.32 4.49 22.10
N ASN A 16 -0.84 3.25 22.08
CA ASN A 16 -1.07 2.27 23.13
C ASN A 16 0.32 1.86 23.65
N PHE A 17 0.75 2.50 24.73
CA PHE A 17 2.06 2.30 25.37
C PHE A 17 1.84 1.94 26.84
N ALA A 18 2.43 0.84 27.30
CA ALA A 18 2.43 0.45 28.71
C ALA A 18 3.80 -0.13 29.08
N THR A 19 4.39 0.33 30.17
CA THR A 19 5.66 -0.19 30.69
C THR A 19 5.51 -1.64 31.09
N SER A 20 6.49 -2.49 30.76
CA SER A 20 6.43 -3.95 30.89
C SER A 20 6.22 -4.50 32.31
N GLY A 21 6.41 -3.67 33.34
CA GLY A 21 6.12 -4.02 34.74
C GLY A 21 4.84 -3.42 35.33
N TYR A 22 4.19 -2.45 34.67
CA TYR A 22 3.13 -1.64 35.32
C TYR A 22 1.78 -2.36 35.33
N THR A 23 1.45 -3.13 34.29
CA THR A 23 0.18 -3.87 34.22
C THR A 23 0.13 -5.09 35.14
N ARG A 24 1.29 -5.63 35.58
CA ARG A 24 1.33 -6.79 36.50
C ARG A 24 1.17 -6.42 37.98
N ASN A 25 1.36 -5.14 38.35
CA ASN A 25 1.36 -4.70 39.75
C ASN A 25 0.09 -3.91 40.15
N ASP A 26 -0.87 -3.77 39.23
CA ASP A 26 -2.12 -3.06 39.48
C ASP A 26 -3.21 -4.04 39.94
N LEU A 27 -3.45 -4.07 41.26
CA LEU A 27 -4.41 -4.96 41.93
C LEU A 27 -5.87 -4.76 41.46
N ASN A 28 -6.18 -3.64 40.78
CA ASN A 28 -7.53 -3.34 40.27
C ASN A 28 -7.82 -3.91 38.86
N SER A 29 -6.85 -4.56 38.22
CA SER A 29 -6.98 -5.04 36.82
C SER A 29 -7.38 -6.51 36.69
N TYR A 30 -7.71 -7.20 37.79
CA TYR A 30 -8.00 -8.65 37.83
C TYR A 30 -9.18 -9.10 36.94
N TYR A 31 -10.03 -8.17 36.50
CA TYR A 31 -11.22 -8.43 35.67
C TYR A 31 -11.16 -7.84 34.25
N ASN A 32 -10.03 -7.27 33.83
CA ASN A 32 -9.90 -6.61 32.53
C ASN A 32 -9.01 -7.42 31.57
N ASN A 33 -9.48 -7.66 30.34
CA ASN A 33 -8.72 -8.35 29.28
C ASN A 33 -7.38 -7.67 28.92
N SER A 34 -7.12 -6.47 29.43
CA SER A 34 -5.86 -5.75 29.30
C SER A 34 -4.67 -6.43 30.01
N PHE A 35 -4.92 -7.39 30.92
CA PHE A 35 -3.87 -8.16 31.62
C PHE A 35 -3.26 -9.28 30.76
N THR A 36 -3.98 -9.75 29.74
CA THR A 36 -3.51 -10.79 28.79
C THR A 36 -2.87 -10.19 27.53
N GLU A 37 -2.90 -8.85 27.38
CA GLU A 37 -2.36 -8.16 26.20
C GLU A 37 -0.83 -8.08 26.25
N ASN A 38 -0.19 -9.07 25.62
CA ASN A 38 1.27 -9.23 25.55
C ASN A 38 1.94 -8.30 24.52
N THR A 39 1.17 -7.53 23.74
CA THR A 39 1.72 -6.63 22.71
C THR A 39 1.08 -5.25 22.83
N LYS A 40 1.91 -4.20 22.92
CA LYS A 40 1.48 -2.81 22.95
C LYS A 40 1.99 -2.11 21.69
N SER A 41 1.10 -1.55 20.88
CA SER A 41 1.46 -0.92 19.61
C SER A 41 1.07 0.54 19.57
N SER A 42 2.01 1.40 19.19
CA SER A 42 1.79 2.82 18.91
C SER A 42 2.03 3.10 17.44
N THR A 43 1.07 3.76 16.79
CA THR A 43 1.15 4.14 15.38
C THR A 43 0.84 5.61 15.21
N VAL A 44 1.71 6.33 14.51
CA VAL A 44 1.51 7.71 14.10
C VAL A 44 1.49 7.74 12.57
N ASN A 45 0.45 8.32 12.00
CA ASN A 45 0.28 8.49 10.57
C ASN A 45 0.11 9.96 10.25
N MET A 46 0.83 10.43 9.25
CA MET A 46 0.70 11.77 8.71
C MET A 46 0.61 11.64 7.19
N THR A 47 -0.38 12.27 6.57
CA THR A 47 -0.54 12.35 5.12
C THR A 47 -0.63 13.79 4.70
N TYR A 48 0.07 14.14 3.64
CA TYR A 48 0.03 15.43 3.00
C TYR A 48 -0.30 15.28 1.50
N ARG A 49 -1.32 15.98 1.04
CA ARG A 49 -1.75 16.03 -0.36
C ARG A 49 -1.33 17.37 -0.92
N PHE A 50 -0.48 17.37 -1.94
CA PHE A 50 0.06 18.59 -2.51
C PHE A 50 -1.04 19.34 -3.29
N PRO A 51 -1.44 20.55 -2.88
CA PRO A 51 -2.54 21.29 -3.52
C PRO A 51 -2.27 21.53 -5.01
N GLY A 52 -3.29 21.39 -5.85
CA GLY A 52 -3.16 21.60 -7.30
C GLY A 52 -2.38 20.51 -8.04
N THR A 53 -1.87 19.49 -7.34
CA THR A 53 -1.21 18.34 -7.95
C THR A 53 -1.99 17.04 -7.68
N LYS A 54 -1.56 15.96 -8.32
CA LYS A 54 -2.09 14.61 -8.08
C LYS A 54 -1.25 13.79 -7.10
N TRP A 55 -0.24 14.42 -6.50
CA TRP A 55 0.69 13.76 -5.61
C TRP A 55 0.20 13.81 -4.17
N SER A 56 0.42 12.72 -3.45
CA SER A 56 0.31 12.70 -1.99
C SER A 56 1.46 11.91 -1.39
N ILE A 57 1.87 12.32 -0.20
CA ILE A 57 2.89 11.66 0.60
C ILE A 57 2.29 11.30 1.95
N SER A 58 2.52 10.09 2.42
CA SER A 58 2.20 9.69 3.77
C SER A 58 3.43 9.12 4.46
N THR A 59 3.59 9.45 5.73
CA THR A 59 4.61 8.89 6.61
C THR A 59 3.93 8.20 7.78
N THR A 60 4.39 7.00 8.08
CA THR A 60 3.91 6.20 9.19
C THR A 60 5.09 5.82 10.07
N ALA A 61 4.92 6.04 11.37
CA ALA A 61 5.76 5.47 12.42
C ALA A 61 4.94 4.40 13.14
N ASN A 62 5.49 3.21 13.29
CA ASN A 62 4.88 2.17 14.11
C ASN A 62 5.92 1.61 15.08
N ILE A 63 5.51 1.45 16.32
CA ILE A 63 6.30 0.86 17.40
C ILE A 63 5.43 -0.22 18.02
N SER A 64 5.92 -1.45 18.08
CA SER A 64 5.25 -2.58 18.72
C SER A 64 6.20 -3.19 19.75
N GLN A 65 5.76 -3.24 20.99
CA GLN A 65 6.49 -3.80 22.11
C GLN A 65 5.80 -5.08 22.58
N ARG A 66 6.58 -6.16 22.72
CA ARG A 66 6.12 -7.39 23.35
C ARG A 66 6.60 -7.45 24.80
N THR A 67 5.67 -7.61 25.72
CA THR A 67 5.92 -7.48 27.17
C THR A 67 6.65 -8.70 27.76
N GLN A 68 6.39 -9.90 27.22
CA GLN A 68 6.97 -11.17 27.68
C GLN A 68 8.49 -11.23 27.60
N ASP A 69 9.09 -10.64 26.57
CA ASP A 69 10.54 -10.72 26.30
C ASP A 69 11.18 -9.36 26.00
N SER A 70 10.46 -8.27 26.25
CA SER A 70 10.92 -6.89 26.00
C SER A 70 11.43 -6.65 24.58
N THR A 71 10.91 -7.39 23.59
CA THR A 71 11.22 -7.16 22.17
C THR A 71 10.52 -5.89 21.70
N LEU A 72 11.28 -4.99 21.08
CA LEU A 72 10.79 -3.79 20.44
C LEU A 72 10.94 -3.93 18.92
N SER A 73 9.81 -3.88 18.21
CA SER A 73 9.76 -3.78 16.75
C SER A 73 9.36 -2.36 16.36
N VAL A 74 10.28 -1.62 15.77
CA VAL A 74 10.06 -0.25 15.30
C VAL A 74 10.11 -0.25 13.78
N SER A 75 9.15 0.40 13.15
CA SER A 75 9.22 0.74 11.74
C SER A 75 9.03 2.25 11.56
N PHE A 76 10.13 2.93 11.21
CA PHE A 76 10.15 4.36 10.99
C PHE A 76 11.41 4.80 10.20
N PRO A 77 11.30 5.74 9.26
CA PRO A 77 10.05 6.19 8.65
C PRO A 77 9.56 5.19 7.61
N ASN A 78 8.26 4.89 7.62
CA ASN A 78 7.62 4.24 6.48
C ASN A 78 7.01 5.34 5.61
N LEU A 79 7.57 5.58 4.43
CA LEU A 79 7.11 6.61 3.51
C LEU A 79 6.30 5.97 2.38
N THR A 80 5.18 6.56 2.01
CA THR A 80 4.42 6.18 0.83
C THR A 80 4.15 7.42 0.00
N VAL A 81 4.61 7.43 -1.24
CA VAL A 81 4.39 8.49 -2.21
C VAL A 81 3.48 7.95 -3.29
N THR A 82 2.37 8.64 -3.54
CA THR A 82 1.41 8.22 -4.57
C THR A 82 1.11 9.34 -5.53
N MET A 83 0.86 8.97 -6.78
CA MET A 83 0.29 9.84 -7.80
C MET A 83 -1.04 9.26 -8.26
N SER A 84 -2.11 10.03 -8.08
CA SER A 84 -3.43 9.69 -8.62
C SER A 84 -3.38 9.57 -10.14
N GLN A 85 -4.27 8.74 -10.70
CA GLN A 85 -4.29 8.42 -12.12
C GLN A 85 -4.32 9.67 -13.02
N THR A 86 -3.43 9.69 -14.00
CA THR A 86 -3.26 10.76 -15.00
C THR A 86 -3.36 10.18 -16.39
N ALA A 87 -3.86 10.95 -17.35
CA ALA A 87 -3.79 10.61 -18.78
C ALA A 87 -2.72 11.51 -19.42
N PRO A 88 -1.42 11.14 -19.32
CA PRO A 88 -0.32 12.06 -19.67
C PRO A 88 -0.33 12.47 -21.15
N PHE A 89 -0.88 11.63 -22.03
CA PHE A 89 -0.92 11.89 -23.46
C PHE A 89 -2.22 12.56 -23.94
N LYS A 90 -3.15 12.85 -23.03
CA LYS A 90 -4.43 13.50 -23.38
C LYS A 90 -4.20 14.96 -23.77
N ARG A 91 -4.71 15.35 -24.94
CA ARG A 91 -4.56 16.73 -25.44
C ARG A 91 -5.38 17.71 -24.59
N LYS A 92 -4.80 18.88 -24.29
CA LYS A 92 -5.51 19.96 -23.56
C LYS A 92 -6.64 20.60 -24.37
N ARG A 93 -6.44 20.73 -25.69
CA ARG A 93 -7.44 21.18 -26.66
C ARG A 93 -7.75 20.00 -27.58
N SER A 94 -8.95 19.44 -27.45
CA SER A 94 -9.36 18.32 -28.30
C SER A 94 -9.87 18.86 -29.63
N VAL A 95 -9.25 18.41 -30.73
CA VAL A 95 -9.79 18.58 -32.08
C VAL A 95 -9.95 17.18 -32.67
N GLY A 96 -11.17 16.86 -33.11
CA GLY A 96 -11.56 15.53 -33.59
C GLY A 96 -11.77 14.51 -32.47
N GLY A 97 -11.86 13.23 -32.86
CA GLY A 97 -11.99 12.11 -31.93
C GLY A 97 -10.74 11.90 -31.08
N GLU A 98 -10.93 11.32 -29.89
CA GLU A 98 -9.84 10.94 -28.98
C GLU A 98 -9.02 9.80 -29.60
N ARG A 99 -7.69 9.97 -29.65
CA ARG A 99 -6.78 8.93 -30.16
C ARG A 99 -6.53 7.86 -29.10
N TRP A 100 -6.15 6.66 -29.53
CA TRP A 100 -5.98 5.52 -28.63
C TRP A 100 -5.00 5.78 -27.48
N TYR A 101 -3.90 6.51 -27.74
CA TYR A 101 -2.89 6.83 -26.73
C TYR A 101 -3.37 7.83 -25.68
N GLU A 102 -4.39 8.64 -25.97
CA GLU A 102 -4.96 9.60 -25.02
C GLU A 102 -5.78 8.89 -23.92
N LYS A 103 -6.12 7.62 -24.15
CA LYS A 103 -6.79 6.75 -23.19
C LYS A 103 -5.82 6.05 -22.25
N ILE A 104 -4.50 6.14 -22.50
CA ILE A 104 -3.48 5.59 -21.62
C ILE A 104 -3.48 6.43 -20.34
N LYS A 105 -3.66 5.74 -19.24
CA LYS A 105 -3.68 6.28 -17.90
C LYS A 105 -2.55 5.67 -17.08
N LEU A 106 -1.83 6.53 -16.35
CA LEU A 106 -0.70 6.16 -15.52
C LEU A 106 -0.93 6.62 -14.09
N SER A 107 -0.59 5.77 -13.13
CA SER A 107 -0.48 6.12 -11.71
C SER A 107 0.90 5.72 -11.20
N TYR A 108 1.23 6.14 -9.97
CA TYR A 108 2.48 5.78 -9.32
C TYR A 108 2.26 5.51 -7.84
N ASN A 109 2.96 4.51 -7.31
CA ASN A 109 3.03 4.19 -5.90
C ASN A 109 4.47 3.83 -5.54
N GLY A 110 5.12 4.67 -4.75
CA GLY A 110 6.41 4.42 -4.14
C GLY A 110 6.25 4.17 -2.65
N GLN A 111 6.89 3.15 -2.11
CA GLN A 111 6.89 2.80 -0.70
C GLN A 111 8.32 2.62 -0.23
N PHE A 112 8.72 3.31 0.81
CA PHE A 112 9.93 3.06 1.56
C PHE A 112 9.54 2.51 2.92
N GLN A 113 10.16 1.41 3.31
CA GLN A 113 9.98 0.82 4.63
C GLN A 113 11.33 0.71 5.29
N ASN A 114 11.37 1.15 6.55
CA ASN A 114 12.54 1.02 7.41
C ASN A 114 12.12 0.42 8.73
N SER A 115 12.74 -0.67 9.14
CA SER A 115 12.37 -1.38 10.37
C SER A 115 13.56 -2.00 11.10
N LEU A 116 13.44 -2.06 12.42
CA LEU A 116 14.37 -2.74 13.32
C LEU A 116 13.56 -3.49 14.38
N THR A 117 13.90 -4.76 14.59
CA THR A 117 13.42 -5.55 15.73
C THR A 117 14.62 -5.90 16.61
N ALA A 118 14.61 -5.46 17.86
CA ALA A 118 15.65 -5.75 18.84
C ALA A 118 15.08 -5.73 20.27
N GLN A 119 15.82 -6.26 21.24
CA GLN A 119 15.44 -6.09 22.66
C GLN A 119 15.62 -4.63 23.09
N GLN A 120 14.78 -4.17 24.02
CA GLN A 120 14.70 -2.78 24.45
C GLN A 120 16.02 -2.21 25.01
N ASP A 121 16.80 -3.04 25.70
CA ASP A 121 18.08 -2.70 26.35
C ASP A 121 19.23 -2.42 25.36
N VAL A 122 19.16 -3.03 24.17
CA VAL A 122 20.14 -2.85 23.10
C VAL A 122 19.61 -2.02 21.93
N PHE A 123 18.32 -1.70 21.90
CA PHE A 123 17.69 -1.00 20.78
C PHE A 123 18.39 0.34 20.44
N PHE A 124 18.70 1.16 21.45
CA PHE A 124 19.41 2.43 21.25
C PHE A 124 20.92 2.29 21.00
N LYS A 125 21.48 1.09 21.19
CA LYS A 125 22.89 0.78 20.88
C LYS A 125 23.08 0.29 19.44
N LYS A 126 21.98 0.00 18.73
CA LYS A 126 21.98 -0.50 17.35
C LYS A 126 22.24 0.63 16.37
N SER A 127 23.03 0.34 15.34
CA SER A 127 23.32 1.30 14.27
C SER A 127 22.10 1.44 13.37
N LEU A 128 21.59 2.68 13.25
CA LEU A 128 20.48 3.02 12.35
C LEU A 128 20.73 2.62 10.89
N ILE A 129 22.00 2.48 10.49
CA ILE A 129 22.41 2.24 9.10
C ILE A 129 22.66 0.75 8.83
N LYS A 130 23.25 0.01 9.79
CA LYS A 130 23.66 -1.39 9.58
C LYS A 130 22.65 -2.42 10.07
N ASP A 131 21.97 -2.15 11.18
CA ASP A 131 21.07 -3.11 11.82
C ASP A 131 19.63 -3.01 11.31
N TRP A 132 19.28 -1.89 10.68
CA TRP A 132 17.92 -1.64 10.20
C TRP A 132 17.70 -2.23 8.81
N ARG A 133 16.56 -2.89 8.65
CA ARG A 133 16.09 -3.44 7.38
C ARG A 133 15.36 -2.35 6.62
N ASN A 134 15.97 -1.95 5.51
CA ASN A 134 15.49 -0.89 4.63
C ASN A 134 15.15 -1.48 3.25
N GLY A 135 14.05 -1.03 2.66
CA GLY A 135 13.68 -1.38 1.30
C GLY A 135 12.76 -0.34 0.67
N MET A 136 12.88 -0.16 -0.65
CA MET A 136 11.95 0.65 -1.44
C MET A 136 11.26 -0.21 -2.48
N LYS A 137 9.99 0.07 -2.73
CA LYS A 137 9.20 -0.51 -3.79
C LYS A 137 8.58 0.60 -4.61
N HIS A 138 8.76 0.58 -5.92
CA HIS A 138 8.10 1.46 -6.87
C HIS A 138 7.15 0.63 -7.72
N SER A 139 5.96 1.16 -7.98
CA SER A 139 4.95 0.53 -8.82
C SER A 139 4.32 1.57 -9.72
N VAL A 140 4.32 1.30 -11.02
CA VAL A 140 3.77 2.17 -12.08
C VAL A 140 2.71 1.37 -12.83
N PRO A 141 1.44 1.41 -12.39
CA PRO A 141 0.33 0.85 -13.15
C PRO A 141 0.01 1.75 -14.35
N VAL A 142 -0.06 1.13 -15.52
CA VAL A 142 -0.50 1.74 -16.77
C VAL A 142 -1.72 0.96 -17.28
N THR A 143 -2.79 1.67 -17.58
CA THR A 143 -4.06 1.10 -18.03
C THR A 143 -4.59 1.89 -19.22
N ALA A 144 -5.29 1.23 -20.12
CA ALA A 144 -6.09 1.90 -21.14
C ALA A 144 -7.40 1.12 -21.33
N THR A 145 -8.50 1.80 -21.63
CA THR A 145 -9.79 1.14 -21.87
C THR A 145 -10.34 1.58 -23.23
N PHE A 146 -10.67 0.61 -24.07
CA PHE A 146 -11.17 0.82 -25.43
C PHE A 146 -12.55 0.19 -25.58
N SER A 147 -13.55 0.95 -26.00
CA SER A 147 -14.86 0.41 -26.35
C SER A 147 -14.86 0.00 -27.83
N LEU A 148 -14.94 -1.30 -28.08
CA LEU A 148 -15.08 -1.91 -29.40
C LEU A 148 -16.57 -2.12 -29.71
N PHE A 149 -16.99 -1.74 -30.91
CA PHE A 149 -18.39 -1.81 -31.38
C PHE A 149 -19.42 -1.16 -30.45
N LYS A 150 -19.02 -0.30 -29.51
CA LYS A 150 -19.85 0.31 -28.43
C LYS A 150 -20.39 -0.65 -27.37
N TYR A 151 -20.11 -1.96 -27.47
CA TYR A 151 -20.67 -2.96 -26.55
C TYR A 151 -19.59 -3.64 -25.70
N ILE A 152 -18.39 -3.81 -26.23
CA ILE A 152 -17.31 -4.55 -25.57
C ILE A 152 -16.25 -3.56 -25.14
N ASN A 153 -15.89 -3.53 -23.86
CA ASN A 153 -14.76 -2.76 -23.36
C ASN A 153 -13.55 -3.69 -23.20
N ILE A 154 -12.45 -3.31 -23.82
CA ILE A 154 -11.16 -3.99 -23.73
C ILE A 154 -10.24 -3.13 -22.88
N SER A 155 -9.74 -3.67 -21.78
CA SER A 155 -8.89 -2.94 -20.84
C SER A 155 -7.54 -3.63 -20.63
N PRO A 156 -6.53 -3.39 -21.49
CA PRO A 156 -5.16 -3.78 -21.19
C PRO A 156 -4.62 -3.02 -19.98
N GLN A 157 -3.87 -3.74 -19.16
CA GLN A 157 -3.17 -3.25 -17.99
C GLN A 157 -1.75 -3.81 -17.96
N ILE A 158 -0.77 -2.96 -17.68
CA ILE A 158 0.58 -3.37 -17.32
C ILE A 158 0.97 -2.68 -16.03
N SER A 159 1.51 -3.42 -15.07
CA SER A 159 2.14 -2.85 -13.88
C SER A 159 3.61 -3.14 -13.95
N ILE A 160 4.43 -2.10 -13.85
CA ILE A 160 5.87 -2.21 -13.75
C ILE A 160 6.23 -2.01 -12.29
N ASN A 161 6.95 -2.96 -11.71
CA ASN A 161 7.40 -2.90 -10.32
C ASN A 161 8.92 -2.91 -10.25
N ASP A 162 9.46 -2.13 -9.34
CA ASP A 162 10.88 -2.10 -8.98
C ASP A 162 11.01 -2.26 -7.47
N ARG A 163 11.90 -3.14 -7.04
CA ARG A 163 12.22 -3.39 -5.63
C ARG A 163 13.69 -3.07 -5.42
N MET A 164 13.95 -2.00 -4.69
CA MET A 164 15.29 -1.53 -4.35
C MET A 164 15.64 -1.92 -2.92
N TYR A 165 16.77 -2.61 -2.77
CA TYR A 165 17.37 -2.97 -1.49
C TYR A 165 18.67 -2.19 -1.28
N THR A 166 18.96 -1.82 -0.03
CA THR A 166 20.18 -1.07 0.34
C THR A 166 21.36 -1.99 0.70
N SER A 167 21.15 -3.30 0.70
CA SER A 167 22.18 -4.30 0.99
C SER A 167 21.93 -5.58 0.20
N LYS A 168 23.02 -6.31 -0.06
CA LYS A 168 23.00 -7.63 -0.67
C LYS A 168 23.92 -8.55 0.13
N ILE A 169 23.43 -9.75 0.44
CA ILE A 169 24.24 -10.80 1.07
C ILE A 169 24.83 -11.64 -0.05
N ARG A 170 26.16 -11.65 -0.18
CA ARG A 170 26.89 -12.53 -1.08
C ARG A 170 27.43 -13.69 -0.26
N ARG A 171 27.11 -14.92 -0.67
CA ARG A 171 27.65 -16.12 -0.06
C ARG A 171 28.66 -16.75 -1.00
N GLN A 172 29.82 -17.12 -0.47
CA GLN A 172 30.89 -17.77 -1.21
C GLN A 172 31.47 -18.89 -0.35
N TRP A 173 31.87 -20.00 -0.99
CA TRP A 173 32.54 -21.08 -0.29
C TRP A 173 34.03 -20.76 -0.15
N ASP A 174 34.52 -20.70 1.08
CA ASP A 174 35.94 -20.57 1.36
C ASP A 174 36.55 -21.97 1.46
N THR A 175 37.36 -22.32 0.46
CA THR A 175 38.02 -23.64 0.37
C THR A 175 39.10 -23.84 1.42
N GLN A 176 39.67 -22.78 1.98
CA GLN A 176 40.70 -22.86 3.03
C GLN A 176 40.07 -23.04 4.41
N ALA A 177 38.96 -22.32 4.67
CA ALA A 177 38.23 -22.43 5.93
C ALA A 177 37.16 -23.54 5.93
N SER A 178 36.98 -24.27 4.81
CA SER A 178 35.94 -25.30 4.61
C SER A 178 34.55 -24.89 5.10
N ARG A 179 34.18 -23.63 4.85
CA ARG A 179 32.92 -23.05 5.31
C ARG A 179 32.36 -22.03 4.33
N GLU A 180 31.05 -21.81 4.40
CA GLU A 180 30.38 -20.73 3.69
C GLU A 180 30.68 -19.39 4.39
N VAL A 181 31.24 -18.44 3.65
CA VAL A 181 31.48 -17.07 4.10
C VAL A 181 30.41 -16.16 3.49
N ALA A 182 29.71 -15.42 4.34
CA ALA A 182 28.67 -14.48 3.94
C ALA A 182 29.16 -13.04 4.14
N ASP A 183 29.34 -12.30 3.04
CA ASP A 183 29.68 -10.88 3.06
C ASP A 183 28.44 -10.04 2.75
N THR A 184 28.15 -9.05 3.58
CA THR A 184 27.09 -8.06 3.31
C THR A 184 27.71 -6.85 2.62
N THR A 185 27.31 -6.58 1.38
CA THR A 185 27.72 -5.38 0.65
C THR A 185 26.59 -4.36 0.65
N TYR A 186 26.87 -3.12 1.02
CA TYR A 186 25.91 -2.03 1.04
C TYR A 186 25.94 -1.27 -0.29
N GLY A 187 24.77 -0.91 -0.81
CA GLY A 187 24.60 -0.29 -2.12
C GLY A 187 23.15 -0.38 -2.58
N PHE A 188 22.82 0.19 -3.73
CA PHE A 188 21.46 0.12 -4.27
C PHE A 188 21.34 -1.05 -5.24
N TYR A 189 20.48 -2.01 -4.91
CA TYR A 189 20.23 -3.21 -5.71
C TYR A 189 18.77 -3.28 -6.10
N ASN A 190 18.49 -3.13 -7.39
CA ASN A 190 17.14 -3.12 -7.95
C ASN A 190 16.76 -4.48 -8.54
N ILE A 191 15.51 -4.88 -8.31
CA ILE A 191 14.88 -6.05 -8.93
C ILE A 191 13.63 -5.55 -9.64
N PHE A 192 13.65 -5.63 -10.96
CA PHE A 192 12.55 -5.22 -11.82
C PHE A 192 11.68 -6.42 -12.19
N ASP A 193 10.36 -6.21 -12.13
CA ASP A 193 9.38 -7.15 -12.66
C ASP A 193 8.22 -6.39 -13.30
N PHE A 194 7.48 -7.07 -14.16
CA PHE A 194 6.27 -6.52 -14.74
C PHE A 194 5.18 -7.58 -14.81
N ASN A 195 3.93 -7.14 -14.70
CA ASN A 195 2.77 -7.98 -14.87
C ASN A 195 1.82 -7.32 -15.87
N ALA A 196 1.43 -8.06 -16.90
CA ALA A 196 0.52 -7.60 -17.94
C ALA A 196 -0.76 -8.45 -17.93
N SER A 197 -1.91 -7.81 -18.09
CA SER A 197 -3.21 -8.45 -18.19
C SER A 197 -4.08 -7.70 -19.20
N ILE A 198 -5.10 -8.37 -19.71
CA ILE A 198 -6.11 -7.78 -20.58
C ILE A 198 -7.44 -8.27 -20.03
N SER A 199 -8.34 -7.34 -19.70
CA SER A 199 -9.71 -7.68 -19.32
C SER A 199 -10.72 -7.27 -20.39
N LEU A 200 -11.81 -8.01 -20.46
CA LEU A 200 -12.92 -7.79 -21.38
C LEU A 200 -14.23 -7.72 -20.59
N ASP A 201 -14.99 -6.65 -20.75
CA ASP A 201 -16.34 -6.54 -20.17
C ASP A 201 -17.37 -6.10 -21.21
N THR A 202 -18.61 -6.54 -21.06
CA THR A 202 -19.76 -6.06 -21.85
C THR A 202 -20.97 -5.87 -20.94
N LYS A 203 -21.90 -5.01 -21.33
CA LYS A 203 -23.16 -4.78 -20.60
C LYS A 203 -24.34 -5.21 -21.46
N VAL A 204 -25.06 -6.22 -20.99
CA VAL A 204 -26.28 -6.71 -21.63
C VAL A 204 -27.49 -6.27 -20.80
N TYR A 205 -28.43 -5.59 -21.46
CA TYR A 205 -29.66 -5.10 -20.84
C TYR A 205 -30.84 -6.00 -21.23
N GLY A 206 -31.53 -6.55 -20.24
CA GLY A 206 -32.78 -7.27 -20.41
C GLY A 206 -33.93 -6.47 -19.81
N PHE A 207 -35.05 -6.37 -20.51
CA PHE A 207 -36.27 -5.73 -19.99
C PHE A 207 -37.38 -6.77 -19.94
N TRP A 208 -37.98 -6.94 -18.76
CA TRP A 208 -39.11 -7.84 -18.56
C TRP A 208 -40.29 -7.06 -17.98
N LYS A 209 -41.46 -7.21 -18.59
CA LYS A 209 -42.70 -6.66 -18.06
C LYS A 209 -43.45 -7.79 -17.33
N PRO A 210 -43.62 -7.72 -16.00
CA PRO A 210 -44.36 -8.75 -15.28
C PRO A 210 -45.81 -8.81 -15.77
N LEU A 211 -46.37 -10.01 -15.82
CA LEU A 211 -47.78 -10.23 -16.13
C LEU A 211 -48.65 -9.55 -15.06
N LYS A 212 -49.84 -9.06 -15.45
CA LYS A 212 -50.77 -8.28 -14.60
C LYS A 212 -51.22 -8.98 -13.30
N ILE A 213 -50.86 -10.25 -13.12
CA ILE A 213 -51.08 -11.07 -11.93
C ILE A 213 -50.33 -10.50 -10.70
N PHE A 214 -49.26 -9.71 -10.90
CA PHE A 214 -48.49 -9.06 -9.84
C PHE A 214 -48.91 -7.59 -9.57
N GLY A 215 -50.04 -7.14 -10.14
CA GLY A 215 -50.58 -5.79 -9.99
C GLY A 215 -49.94 -4.74 -10.90
N ASP A 216 -50.66 -3.65 -11.18
CA ASP A 216 -50.24 -2.58 -12.12
C ASP A 216 -49.16 -1.63 -11.55
N LYS A 217 -48.59 -1.93 -10.38
CA LYS A 217 -47.59 -1.08 -9.70
C LYS A 217 -46.18 -1.20 -10.29
N VAL A 218 -45.88 -2.27 -11.02
CA VAL A 218 -44.56 -2.52 -11.62
C VAL A 218 -44.67 -2.45 -13.14
N GLN A 219 -44.18 -1.36 -13.74
CA GLN A 219 -44.29 -1.12 -15.18
C GLN A 219 -43.31 -1.95 -16.01
N MET A 220 -42.07 -2.09 -15.54
CA MET A 220 -41.01 -2.83 -16.22
C MET A 220 -39.87 -3.12 -15.23
N ILE A 221 -39.29 -4.30 -15.31
CA ILE A 221 -38.09 -4.69 -14.59
C ILE A 221 -36.93 -4.70 -15.58
N ARG A 222 -35.84 -4.02 -15.22
CA ARG A 222 -34.60 -4.00 -16.00
C ARG A 222 -33.56 -4.87 -15.32
N HIS A 223 -33.08 -5.88 -16.04
CA HIS A 223 -31.93 -6.69 -15.68
C HIS A 223 -30.69 -6.17 -16.40
N VAL A 224 -29.56 -6.13 -15.70
CA VAL A 224 -28.25 -5.74 -16.26
C VAL A 224 -27.28 -6.87 -15.97
N LEU A 225 -26.76 -7.49 -17.02
CA LEU A 225 -25.71 -8.51 -16.94
C LEU A 225 -24.39 -7.88 -17.38
N THR A 226 -23.35 -8.02 -16.55
CA THR A 226 -22.00 -7.52 -16.87
C THR A 226 -21.00 -8.67 -16.82
N PRO A 227 -20.95 -9.56 -17.83
CA PRO A 227 -19.94 -10.61 -17.89
C PRO A 227 -18.55 -9.98 -18.03
N THR A 228 -17.58 -10.55 -17.32
CA THR A 228 -16.17 -10.10 -17.30
C THR A 228 -15.24 -11.29 -17.53
N LEU A 229 -14.20 -11.10 -18.33
CA LEU A 229 -13.11 -12.05 -18.58
C LEU A 229 -11.75 -11.38 -18.32
#